data_AF-A0A7Y2BNU5-F1
#
_entry.id   AF-A0A7Y2BNU5-F1
#
_cell.length_a   1.000
_cell.length_b   1.000
_cell.length_c   1.000
_cell.angle_alpha   90.00
_cell.angle_beta   90.00
_cell.angle_gamma   90.00
#
_symmetry.space_group_name_H-M   'P 1'
#
loop_
_entity.id
_entity.type
_entity.pdbx_description
1 polymer ?
#
loop_
_entity_poly.entity_id
_entity_poly.type
_entity_poly.pdbx_seq_one_letter_code
_entity_poly.pdbx_strand_id
1 'polypeptide(L)'
;MSFELLLWLLLAFFIGCIIGYLLRQLLAPEAGMTAAAPAVSEPETKAKAASSVVPARAAGPTTAKPAPATSPPAGAAKRSKTAAAKKAPTTKPKKARATGKPKRPTGLAAARGGKADNLQQISGVGPKLEKTLHGLGFFHFDQIAGWNSDEILWVEEHLRFKGRIKRDKWITQARRLAARDR
;
A
#
# COMPACT_ATOMS: atom_id res chain seq x y z
N MET A 1 -27.26 -34.53 30.90
CA MET A 1 -26.78 -35.38 29.79
C MET A 1 -26.73 -34.67 28.42
N SER A 2 -27.59 -33.69 28.11
CA SER A 2 -27.69 -33.11 26.75
C SER A 2 -26.58 -32.13 26.34
N PHE A 3 -25.91 -31.45 27.29
CA PHE A 3 -24.87 -30.45 27.00
C PHE A 3 -23.53 -31.11 26.59
N GLU A 4 -23.21 -32.26 27.19
CA GLU A 4 -22.05 -33.08 26.80
C GLU A 4 -22.21 -33.61 25.38
N LEU A 5 -23.37 -34.17 25.02
CA LEU A 5 -23.64 -34.62 23.65
C LEU A 5 -23.52 -33.49 22.62
N LEU A 6 -23.95 -32.27 22.97
CA LEU A 6 -23.78 -31.09 22.11
C LEU A 6 -22.30 -30.70 21.97
N LEU A 7 -21.52 -30.77 23.06
CA LEU A 7 -20.08 -30.49 23.03
C LEU A 7 -19.32 -31.50 22.17
N TRP A 8 -19.65 -32.79 22.28
CA TRP A 8 -19.07 -33.85 21.45
C TRP A 8 -19.49 -33.73 19.97
N LEU A 9 -20.73 -33.34 19.68
CA LEU A 9 -21.19 -33.07 18.31
C LEU A 9 -20.49 -31.85 17.69
N LEU A 10 -20.33 -30.78 18.45
CA LEU A 10 -19.60 -29.59 17.99
C LEU A 10 -18.12 -29.93 17.77
N LEU A 11 -17.49 -30.67 18.70
CA LEU A 11 -16.10 -31.10 18.56
C LEU A 11 -15.91 -31.97 17.30
N ALA A 12 -16.80 -32.94 17.06
CA ALA A 12 -16.78 -33.76 15.86
C ALA A 12 -16.98 -32.94 14.57
N PHE A 13 -17.85 -31.92 14.60
CA PHE A 13 -18.07 -31.01 13.48
C PHE A 13 -16.83 -30.17 13.17
N PHE A 14 -16.20 -29.58 14.19
CA PHE A 14 -14.97 -28.79 14.00
C PHE A 14 -13.81 -29.66 13.52
N ILE A 15 -13.66 -30.87 14.06
CA ILE A 15 -12.66 -31.83 13.61
C ILE A 15 -12.92 -32.24 12.16
N GLY A 16 -14.18 -32.53 11.78
CA GLY A 16 -14.57 -32.84 10.41
C GLY A 16 -14.34 -31.68 9.43
N CYS A 17 -14.64 -30.45 9.82
CA CYS A 17 -14.37 -29.25 9.01
C CYS A 17 -12.86 -29.02 8.83
N ILE A 18 -12.06 -29.22 9.87
CA ILE A 18 -10.60 -29.07 9.82
C ILE A 18 -9.98 -30.17 8.95
N ILE A 19 -10.38 -31.43 9.14
CA ILE A 19 -9.91 -32.57 8.34
C ILE A 19 -10.34 -32.41 6.88
N GLY A 20 -11.59 -32.01 6.60
CA GLY A 20 -12.07 -31.75 5.24
C GLY A 20 -11.35 -30.57 4.58
N TYR A 21 -11.05 -29.51 5.33
CA TYR A 21 -10.26 -28.39 4.83
C TYR A 21 -8.81 -28.79 4.55
N LEU A 22 -8.20 -29.61 5.42
CA LEU A 22 -6.84 -30.12 5.25
C LEU A 22 -6.73 -31.13 4.09
N LEU A 23 -7.71 -32.03 3.94
CA LEU A 23 -7.79 -32.95 2.80
C LEU A 23 -8.00 -32.18 1.49
N ARG A 24 -8.82 -31.13 1.50
CA ARG A 24 -8.98 -30.24 0.33
C ARG A 24 -7.69 -29.47 0.01
N GLN A 25 -6.90 -29.09 1.01
CA GLN A 25 -5.60 -28.44 0.80
C GLN A 25 -4.50 -29.42 0.37
N LEU A 26 -4.57 -30.69 0.79
CA LEU A 26 -3.60 -31.72 0.38
C LEU A 26 -3.89 -32.31 -1.01
N LEU A 27 -5.16 -32.37 -1.40
CA LEU A 27 -5.60 -33.00 -2.65
C LEU A 27 -5.96 -31.98 -3.74
N ALA A 28 -5.88 -30.67 -3.46
CA ALA A 28 -5.99 -29.65 -4.49
C ALA A 28 -4.63 -29.47 -5.18
N PRO A 29 -4.47 -29.88 -6.45
CA PRO A 29 -3.37 -29.38 -7.26
C PRO A 29 -3.55 -27.87 -7.43
N GLU A 30 -2.46 -27.12 -7.26
CA GLU A 30 -2.32 -25.68 -7.45
C GLU A 30 -3.05 -25.18 -8.72
N ALA A 31 -4.33 -24.82 -8.57
CA ALA A 31 -5.09 -24.13 -9.60
C ALA A 31 -5.06 -22.62 -9.31
N GLY A 32 -3.87 -22.04 -9.47
CA GLY A 32 -3.76 -20.64 -9.80
C GLY A 32 -4.13 -20.42 -11.28
N MET A 33 -5.09 -19.53 -11.51
CA MET A 33 -5.35 -18.77 -12.75
C MET A 33 -6.38 -19.32 -13.76
N THR A 34 -7.61 -18.81 -13.66
CA THR A 34 -8.44 -18.29 -14.78
C THR A 34 -9.44 -17.30 -14.16
N ALA A 35 -9.27 -16.01 -14.42
CA ALA A 35 -9.91 -15.28 -15.51
C ALA A 35 -11.43 -15.07 -15.29
N ALA A 36 -11.75 -13.84 -14.89
CA ALA A 36 -12.91 -13.03 -15.25
C ALA A 36 -14.13 -13.71 -15.89
N ALA A 37 -15.30 -13.49 -15.27
CA ALA A 37 -16.46 -12.98 -16.01
C ALA A 37 -17.43 -12.25 -15.05
N PRO A 38 -18.17 -11.25 -15.57
CA PRO A 38 -18.73 -10.14 -14.80
C PRO A 38 -20.17 -10.37 -14.37
N ALA A 39 -20.59 -9.49 -13.45
CA ALA A 39 -21.98 -9.27 -13.05
C ALA A 39 -22.91 -9.14 -14.26
N VAL A 40 -23.94 -9.99 -14.30
CA VAL A 40 -25.16 -9.77 -15.06
C VAL A 40 -26.12 -9.01 -14.15
N SER A 41 -26.39 -7.76 -14.52
CA SER A 41 -27.58 -7.02 -14.10
C SER A 41 -27.94 -6.11 -15.27
N GLU A 42 -28.95 -6.52 -16.02
CA GLU A 42 -29.77 -5.72 -16.94
C GLU A 42 -30.29 -4.41 -16.27
N PRO A 43 -30.78 -3.39 -17.01
CA PRO A 43 -31.39 -3.47 -18.34
C PRO A 43 -31.04 -2.34 -19.34
N GLU A 44 -31.36 -2.60 -20.61
CA GLU A 44 -32.15 -1.74 -21.52
C GLU A 44 -31.70 -1.78 -22.98
N THR A 45 -32.70 -2.08 -23.80
CA THR A 45 -32.72 -2.34 -25.21
C THR A 45 -32.55 -1.09 -26.07
N LYS A 46 -31.83 -1.32 -27.16
CA LYS A 46 -31.58 -0.48 -28.34
C LYS A 46 -32.85 -0.23 -29.17
N ALA A 47 -33.13 1.03 -29.56
CA ALA A 47 -33.66 1.48 -30.88
C ALA A 47 -34.00 2.98 -30.82
N LYS A 48 -33.27 3.90 -31.46
CA LYS A 48 -33.26 4.30 -32.89
C LYS A 48 -34.49 5.15 -33.33
N ALA A 49 -34.18 6.39 -33.75
CA ALA A 49 -34.64 7.10 -34.96
C ALA A 49 -35.39 8.45 -34.77
N ALA A 50 -34.75 9.50 -35.32
CA ALA A 50 -35.31 10.66 -36.06
C ALA A 50 -36.19 11.67 -35.26
N SER A 51 -36.15 12.99 -35.44
CA SER A 51 -35.61 13.86 -36.49
C SER A 51 -35.66 15.32 -35.99
N SER A 52 -34.90 16.22 -36.65
CA SER A 52 -35.09 17.69 -36.70
C SER A 52 -34.84 18.48 -35.40
N VAL A 53 -34.03 19.55 -35.32
CA VAL A 53 -33.82 20.66 -36.25
C VAL A 53 -32.43 21.30 -35.96
N VAL A 54 -31.68 21.61 -37.01
CA VAL A 54 -30.59 22.63 -37.08
C VAL A 54 -31.24 23.81 -37.83
N PRO A 55 -30.91 25.12 -37.67
CA PRO A 55 -29.60 25.71 -37.36
C PRO A 55 -29.73 26.92 -36.39
N ALA A 56 -28.79 27.82 -36.09
CA ALA A 56 -27.57 28.30 -36.70
C ALA A 56 -26.80 29.10 -35.63
N ARG A 57 -25.48 28.93 -35.54
CA ARG A 57 -24.55 30.08 -35.54
C ARG A 57 -23.16 29.59 -35.92
N ALA A 58 -22.85 29.80 -37.18
CA ALA A 58 -21.50 29.78 -37.69
C ALA A 58 -20.74 31.01 -37.19
N ALA A 59 -19.51 30.81 -36.74
CA ALA A 59 -18.37 31.65 -37.08
C ALA A 59 -17.11 30.79 -36.84
N GLY A 60 -16.40 30.51 -37.93
CA GLY A 60 -15.32 29.54 -38.00
C GLY A 60 -13.96 30.02 -37.49
N PRO A 61 -12.92 29.19 -37.70
CA PRO A 61 -11.59 29.25 -37.09
C PRO A 61 -10.58 30.00 -37.97
N THR A 62 -9.47 30.49 -37.41
CA THR A 62 -8.20 30.61 -38.17
C THR A 62 -6.99 30.59 -37.22
N THR A 63 -6.05 29.71 -37.60
CA THR A 63 -4.63 29.53 -37.27
C THR A 63 -3.76 30.79 -37.22
N ALA A 64 -2.74 30.82 -36.33
CA ALA A 64 -1.32 31.04 -36.69
C ALA A 64 -0.39 31.15 -35.45
N LYS A 65 0.64 30.29 -35.42
CA LYS A 65 1.91 30.40 -34.65
C LYS A 65 3.02 30.43 -35.72
N PRO A 66 4.04 31.32 -35.66
CA PRO A 66 5.38 31.04 -35.03
C PRO A 66 6.03 32.29 -34.36
N ALA A 67 6.58 32.23 -33.14
CA ALA A 67 8.00 31.96 -32.72
C ALA A 67 9.10 32.84 -33.40
N PRO A 68 10.33 33.00 -32.86
CA PRO A 68 10.83 33.49 -31.55
C PRO A 68 12.03 34.50 -31.69
N ALA A 69 12.45 35.21 -30.62
CA ALA A 69 13.83 35.79 -30.51
C ALA A 69 14.21 36.02 -29.02
N THR A 70 15.20 35.33 -28.41
CA THR A 70 16.64 35.71 -28.21
C THR A 70 16.81 37.14 -27.62
N SER A 71 17.57 37.48 -26.57
CA SER A 71 18.38 36.87 -25.50
C SER A 71 18.87 38.03 -24.57
N PRO A 72 19.45 37.78 -23.37
CA PRO A 72 19.73 38.76 -22.29
C PRO A 72 21.10 39.46 -22.36
N PRO A 73 21.42 40.38 -21.41
CA PRO A 73 22.74 40.30 -20.78
C PRO A 73 22.75 40.45 -19.25
N ALA A 74 23.86 39.97 -18.71
CA ALA A 74 24.21 39.73 -17.32
C ALA A 74 24.49 41.01 -16.49
N GLY A 75 24.44 40.86 -15.17
CA GLY A 75 24.86 41.90 -14.23
C GLY A 75 24.99 41.43 -12.78
N ALA A 76 26.18 40.95 -12.44
CA ALA A 76 26.84 41.03 -11.12
C ALA A 76 26.26 40.29 -9.90
N ALA A 77 27.01 39.25 -9.53
CA ALA A 77 27.03 38.62 -8.21
C ALA A 77 27.41 39.57 -7.07
N LYS A 78 26.83 39.36 -5.89
CA LYS A 78 27.56 39.59 -4.63
C LYS A 78 27.17 38.55 -3.57
N ARG A 79 28.21 37.87 -3.08
CA ARG A 79 28.23 36.90 -1.98
C ARG A 79 27.67 37.50 -0.70
N SER A 80 27.00 36.68 0.10
CA SER A 80 27.23 36.69 1.54
C SER A 80 27.27 35.26 2.08
N LYS A 81 28.45 34.86 2.52
CA LYS A 81 28.69 33.75 3.44
C LYS A 81 28.39 34.29 4.85
N THR A 82 27.56 33.60 5.62
CA THR A 82 27.78 33.44 7.06
C THR A 82 27.42 32.02 7.43
N ALA A 83 28.43 31.31 7.92
CA ALA A 83 28.31 30.00 8.54
C ALA A 83 28.20 30.15 10.07
N ALA A 84 27.71 29.06 10.66
CA ALA A 84 27.79 28.66 12.07
C ALA A 84 26.70 29.20 13.02
N ALA A 85 26.14 28.44 13.96
CA ALA A 85 26.10 27.00 14.28
C ALA A 85 25.29 26.88 15.60
N LYS A 86 24.89 25.65 15.96
CA LYS A 86 24.38 25.14 17.26
C LYS A 86 22.87 25.27 17.48
N LYS A 87 22.10 24.21 17.80
CA LYS A 87 22.37 22.81 18.21
C LYS A 87 21.09 22.01 17.90
N ALA A 88 21.19 20.93 17.14
CA ALA A 88 20.16 19.89 17.09
C ALA A 88 20.80 18.59 17.61
N PRO A 89 20.20 17.87 18.58
CA PRO A 89 20.73 16.59 19.03
C PRO A 89 20.60 15.57 17.90
N THR A 90 21.77 15.10 17.47
CA THR A 90 21.99 14.10 16.45
C THR A 90 21.64 12.70 16.98
N THR A 91 20.39 12.27 16.81
CA THR A 91 20.11 10.83 16.70
C THR A 91 20.49 10.38 15.30
N LYS A 92 21.78 10.03 15.15
CA LYS A 92 22.39 9.43 13.96
C LYS A 92 21.56 8.22 13.50
N PRO A 93 20.81 8.26 12.37
CA PRO A 93 20.38 7.03 11.74
C PRO A 93 21.64 6.43 11.12
N LYS A 94 22.06 5.29 11.64
CA LYS A 94 23.13 4.46 11.08
C LYS A 94 22.75 4.15 9.64
N LYS A 95 23.26 4.96 8.70
CA LYS A 95 23.19 4.75 7.26
C LYS A 95 23.96 3.47 6.96
N ALA A 96 23.25 2.34 6.96
CA ALA A 96 23.76 1.09 6.43
C ALA A 96 23.90 1.26 4.92
N ARG A 97 25.12 0.99 4.45
CA ARG A 97 25.61 1.12 3.09
C ARG A 97 25.03 -0.02 2.26
N ALA A 98 24.34 0.33 1.18
CA ALA A 98 23.77 -0.61 0.23
C ALA A 98 24.88 -1.33 -0.55
N THR A 99 25.14 -2.59 -0.19
CA THR A 99 25.71 -3.65 -1.03
C THR A 99 25.43 -4.97 -0.32
N GLY A 100 24.32 -5.62 -0.68
CA GLY A 100 23.92 -6.90 -0.12
C GLY A 100 22.43 -7.16 -0.34
N LYS A 101 22.05 -8.44 -0.37
CA LYS A 101 20.66 -8.92 -0.51
C LYS A 101 19.70 -8.15 0.42
N PRO A 102 18.40 -8.02 0.05
CA PRO A 102 17.41 -7.35 0.89
C PRO A 102 17.45 -7.90 2.32
N LYS A 103 17.58 -7.02 3.31
CA LYS A 103 17.74 -7.41 4.71
C LYS A 103 16.38 -7.42 5.40
N ARG A 104 16.08 -8.52 6.10
CA ARG A 104 14.86 -8.62 6.91
C ARG A 104 14.84 -7.53 7.99
N PRO A 105 13.78 -6.72 8.07
CA PRO A 105 13.62 -5.75 9.15
C PRO A 105 13.38 -6.45 10.49
N THR A 106 13.66 -5.75 11.59
CA THR A 106 13.45 -6.29 12.94
C THR A 106 11.95 -6.45 13.21
N GLY A 107 11.47 -7.69 13.18
CA GLY A 107 10.11 -8.06 13.57
C GLY A 107 10.01 -8.43 15.05
N LEU A 108 8.79 -8.48 15.56
CA LEU A 108 8.43 -8.96 16.89
C LEU A 108 7.70 -10.30 16.75
N ALA A 109 7.82 -11.19 17.74
CA ALA A 109 7.05 -12.44 17.77
C ALA A 109 5.57 -12.21 18.12
N ALA A 110 5.28 -11.15 18.88
CA ALA A 110 3.95 -10.73 19.27
C ALA A 110 3.92 -9.21 19.44
N ALA A 111 2.72 -8.63 19.43
CA ALA A 111 2.55 -7.20 19.70
C ALA A 111 3.01 -6.84 21.12
N ARG A 112 3.63 -5.67 21.25
CA ARG A 112 4.12 -5.15 22.53
C ARG A 112 2.92 -4.94 23.46
N GLY A 113 2.93 -5.56 24.63
CA GLY A 113 1.82 -5.49 25.58
C GLY A 113 0.51 -6.12 25.08
N GLY A 114 0.58 -7.02 24.09
CA GLY A 114 -0.60 -7.73 23.57
C GLY A 114 -1.57 -6.86 22.75
N LYS A 115 -1.23 -5.60 22.49
CA LYS A 115 -2.01 -4.68 21.65
C LYS A 115 -1.21 -4.32 20.42
N ALA A 116 -1.74 -4.64 19.23
CA ALA A 116 -1.21 -4.16 17.96
C ALA A 116 -1.83 -2.80 17.62
N ASP A 117 -1.08 -1.98 16.90
CA ASP A 117 -1.59 -0.74 16.34
C ASP A 117 -2.47 -1.04 15.11
N ASN A 118 -3.38 -0.14 14.78
CA ASN A 118 -4.22 -0.29 13.59
C ASN A 118 -3.45 0.14 12.33
N LEU A 119 -2.71 -0.79 11.72
CA LEU A 119 -1.88 -0.48 10.55
C LEU A 119 -2.70 -0.01 9.33
N GLN A 120 -4.01 -0.26 9.30
CA GLN A 120 -4.92 0.20 8.25
C GLN A 120 -5.08 1.72 8.22
N GLN A 121 -4.62 2.45 9.24
CA GLN A 121 -4.55 3.91 9.21
C GLN A 121 -3.52 4.44 8.20
N ILE A 122 -2.59 3.61 7.74
CA ILE A 122 -1.65 3.93 6.67
C ILE A 122 -2.36 3.73 5.32
N SER A 123 -2.32 4.75 4.45
CA SER A 123 -2.99 4.66 3.15
C SER A 123 -2.37 3.57 2.28
N GLY A 124 -3.20 2.69 1.75
CA GLY A 124 -2.78 1.53 0.96
C GLY A 124 -2.50 0.27 1.78
N VAL A 125 -2.56 0.31 3.11
CA VAL A 125 -2.60 -0.88 3.97
C VAL A 125 -4.06 -1.30 4.17
N GLY A 126 -4.47 -2.34 3.46
CA GLY A 126 -5.80 -2.94 3.66
C GLY A 126 -5.79 -4.08 4.70
N PRO A 127 -6.96 -4.60 5.10
CA PRO A 127 -7.07 -5.66 6.11
C PRO A 127 -6.27 -6.93 5.79
N LYS A 128 -6.14 -7.25 4.49
CA LYS A 128 -5.33 -8.40 4.05
C LYS A 128 -3.83 -8.15 4.25
N LEU A 129 -3.36 -6.93 3.98
CA LEU A 129 -1.96 -6.56 4.12
C LEU A 129 -1.54 -6.43 5.58
N GLU A 130 -2.40 -5.86 6.41
CA GLU A 130 -2.19 -5.82 7.86
C GLU A 130 -2.01 -7.23 8.42
N LYS A 131 -2.87 -8.19 8.06
CA LYS A 131 -2.72 -9.59 8.48
C LYS A 131 -1.37 -10.17 8.05
N THR A 132 -0.93 -9.89 6.83
CA THR A 132 0.40 -10.33 6.36
C THR A 132 1.52 -9.66 7.15
N LEU A 133 1.44 -8.36 7.42
CA LEU A 133 2.43 -7.62 8.20
C LEU A 133 2.52 -8.15 9.64
N HIS A 134 1.37 -8.41 10.28
CA HIS A 134 1.29 -9.03 11.60
C HIS A 134 1.94 -10.42 11.59
N GLY A 135 1.67 -11.24 10.56
CA GLY A 135 2.32 -12.55 10.38
C GLY A 135 3.84 -12.46 10.16
N LEU A 136 4.34 -11.34 9.64
CA LEU A 136 5.79 -11.07 9.49
C LEU A 136 6.43 -10.49 10.77
N GLY A 137 5.62 -10.17 11.78
CA GLY A 137 6.06 -9.60 13.06
C GLY A 137 6.05 -8.08 13.13
N PHE A 138 5.34 -7.39 12.22
CA PHE A 138 5.15 -5.94 12.27
C PHE A 138 3.77 -5.64 12.82
N PHE A 139 3.70 -5.14 14.04
CA PHE A 139 2.45 -4.86 14.76
C PHE A 139 2.25 -3.38 15.04
N HIS A 140 3.29 -2.56 14.89
CA HIS A 140 3.29 -1.17 15.35
C HIS A 140 3.78 -0.19 14.30
N PHE A 141 3.33 1.06 14.41
CA PHE A 141 3.73 2.15 13.52
C PHE A 141 5.22 2.50 13.67
N ASP A 142 5.81 2.35 14.86
CA ASP A 142 7.23 2.62 15.12
C ASP A 142 8.16 1.71 14.30
N GLN A 143 7.77 0.44 14.12
CA GLN A 143 8.52 -0.52 13.30
C GLN A 143 8.54 -0.09 11.83
N ILE A 144 7.38 0.27 11.27
CA ILE A 144 7.25 0.71 9.88
C ILE A 144 7.96 2.05 9.67
N ALA A 145 7.85 2.97 10.64
CA ALA A 145 8.56 4.24 10.66
C ALA A 145 10.09 4.08 10.67
N GLY A 146 10.60 2.96 11.18
CA GLY A 146 12.02 2.65 11.25
C GLY A 146 12.62 2.07 9.97
N TRP A 147 11.81 1.68 8.98
CA TRP A 147 12.31 0.98 7.80
C TRP A 147 13.27 1.81 6.95
N ASN A 148 14.38 1.18 6.56
CA ASN A 148 15.32 1.70 5.57
C ASN A 148 15.04 1.16 4.15
N SER A 149 15.75 1.67 3.15
CA SER A 149 15.52 1.27 1.75
C SER A 149 15.67 -0.22 1.48
N ASP A 150 16.62 -0.90 2.14
CA ASP A 150 16.88 -2.34 1.95
C ASP A 150 15.79 -3.20 2.61
N GLU A 151 15.32 -2.74 3.77
CA GLU A 151 14.20 -3.34 4.51
C GLU A 151 12.88 -3.19 3.75
N ILE A 152 12.62 -2.04 3.13
CA ILE A 152 11.47 -1.84 2.24
C ILE A 152 11.51 -2.87 1.11
N LEU A 153 12.67 -3.05 0.46
CA LEU A 153 12.80 -4.02 -0.64
C LEU A 153 12.54 -5.45 -0.15
N TRP A 154 13.03 -5.80 1.05
CA TRP A 154 12.72 -7.10 1.65
C TRP A 154 11.23 -7.27 1.88
N VAL A 155 10.57 -6.29 2.47
CA VAL A 155 9.13 -6.34 2.75
C VAL A 155 8.32 -6.38 1.46
N GLU A 156 8.70 -5.61 0.44
CA GLU A 156 8.05 -5.62 -0.88
C GLU A 156 8.19 -6.96 -1.60
N GLU A 157 9.25 -7.73 -1.36
CA GLU A 157 9.39 -9.09 -1.91
C GLU A 157 8.49 -10.11 -1.19
N HIS A 158 8.18 -9.85 0.09
CA HIS A 158 7.26 -10.67 0.88
C HIS A 158 5.79 -10.24 0.72
N LEU A 159 5.55 -9.12 0.07
CA LEU A 159 4.23 -8.60 -0.24
C LEU A 159 3.92 -8.82 -1.73
N ARG A 160 2.66 -9.05 -2.07
CA ARG A 160 2.21 -9.22 -3.46
C ARG A 160 2.28 -7.93 -4.30
N PHE A 161 2.70 -6.81 -3.71
CA PHE A 161 2.62 -5.49 -4.32
C PHE A 161 3.89 -4.70 -4.10
N LYS A 162 4.66 -4.60 -5.19
CA LYS A 162 5.98 -3.94 -5.21
C LYS A 162 5.80 -2.43 -5.40
N GLY A 163 6.68 -1.63 -4.81
CA GLY A 163 6.72 -0.16 -4.93
C GLY A 163 5.66 0.64 -4.17
N ARG A 164 4.64 0.02 -3.56
CA ARG A 164 3.56 0.75 -2.86
C ARG A 164 4.04 1.46 -1.61
N ILE A 165 4.97 0.87 -0.87
CA ILE A 165 5.47 1.43 0.40
C ILE A 165 6.08 2.83 0.18
N LYS A 166 6.80 3.01 -0.93
CA LYS A 166 7.39 4.30 -1.32
C LYS A 166 6.37 5.25 -1.95
N ARG A 167 5.56 4.75 -2.91
CA ARG A 167 4.55 5.56 -3.62
C ARG A 167 3.53 6.18 -2.68
N ASP A 168 3.03 5.37 -1.74
CA ASP A 168 1.98 5.77 -0.80
C ASP A 168 2.57 6.40 0.48
N LYS A 169 3.90 6.55 0.53
CA LYS A 169 4.65 7.23 1.60
C LYS A 169 4.39 6.64 3.00
N TRP A 170 4.34 5.31 3.09
CA TRP A 170 4.00 4.59 4.33
C TRP A 170 4.86 5.01 5.51
N ILE A 171 6.17 5.13 5.31
CA ILE A 171 7.12 5.46 6.40
C ILE A 171 6.82 6.86 6.97
N THR A 172 6.47 7.82 6.11
CA THR A 172 6.11 9.18 6.53
C THR A 172 4.78 9.20 7.29
N GLN A 173 3.80 8.39 6.85
CA GLN A 173 2.52 8.25 7.54
C GLN A 173 2.68 7.57 8.90
N ALA A 174 3.39 6.43 8.93
CA ALA A 174 3.69 5.69 10.15
C ALA A 174 4.40 6.55 11.19
N ARG A 175 5.38 7.38 10.78
CA ARG A 175 6.02 8.35 11.68
C ARG A 175 5.04 9.33 12.33
N ARG A 176 4.04 9.81 11.58
CA ARG A 176 3.02 10.72 12.13
C ARG A 176 2.05 10.01 13.06
N LEU A 177 1.68 8.78 12.76
CA LEU A 177 0.77 7.98 13.58
C LEU A 177 1.47 7.54 14.87
N ALA A 178 2.70 7.05 14.79
CA ALA A 178 3.53 6.70 15.95
C ALA A 178 3.80 7.89 16.89
N ALA A 179 3.73 9.12 16.38
CA ALA A 179 3.85 10.33 17.20
C ALA A 179 2.52 10.76 17.85
N ARG A 180 1.38 10.31 17.34
CA ARG A 180 0.04 10.63 17.86
C ARG A 180 -0.44 9.61 18.90
N ASP A 181 -0.10 8.33 18.71
CA ASP A 181 -0.50 7.21 19.58
C ASP A 181 0.49 6.95 20.73
N ARG A 182 1.34 7.95 21.06
CA ARG A 182 2.36 7.87 22.10
C ARG A 182 1.98 8.69 23.32
#